data_AF-H6N5D5-F1
#
_entry.id   AF-H6N5D5-F1
#
_cell.length_a   1.000
_cell.length_b   1.000
_cell.length_c   1.000
_cell.angle_alpha   90.00
_cell.angle_beta   90.00
_cell.angle_gamma   90.00
#
_symmetry.space_group_name_H-M   'P 1'
#
loop_
_entity.id
_entity.type
_entity.pdbx_description
1 polymer ?
#
loop_
_entity_poly.entity_id
_entity_poly.type
_entity_poly.pdbx_seq_one_letter_code
_entity_poly.pdbx_strand_id
1 'polypeptide(L)' 'MGNCSSSVLADRLNALSRAGIVEKLPDKTYELTAHRGGALGAALEGVWQWADVNAEELTGGLRRQEAGAPQNARRRN' A
#
# COMPACT_ATOMS: atom_id res chain seq x y z
N MET A 1 9.30 -2.05 -6.44
CA MET A 1 8.70 -0.84 -5.84
C MET A 1 8.68 0.35 -6.82
N GLY A 2 8.51 0.12 -8.12
CA GLY A 2 8.19 1.19 -9.08
C GLY A 2 6.73 1.04 -9.48
N ASN A 3 5.83 1.89 -8.95
CA ASN A 3 4.52 2.15 -9.57
C ASN A 3 3.72 3.28 -8.89
N CYS A 4 4.38 4.35 -8.42
CA CYS A 4 3.71 5.63 -8.22
C CYS A 4 4.49 6.67 -8.99
N SER A 5 3.85 7.29 -9.98
CA SER A 5 4.43 8.48 -10.62
C SER A 5 4.56 9.59 -9.57
N SER A 6 5.53 10.48 -9.76
CA SER A 6 5.70 11.64 -8.88
C SER A 6 4.43 12.50 -8.79
N SER A 7 3.61 12.54 -9.85
CA SER A 7 2.30 13.20 -9.83
C SER A 7 1.31 12.52 -8.88
N VAL A 8 1.17 11.19 -8.96
CA VAL A 8 0.27 10.44 -8.07
C VAL A 8 0.71 10.54 -6.61
N LEU A 9 2.03 10.54 -6.36
CA LEU A 9 2.56 10.77 -5.02
C LEU A 9 2.21 12.18 -4.50
N ALA A 10 2.40 13.21 -5.34
CA ALA A 10 2.07 14.59 -4.98
C ALA A 10 0.57 14.77 -4.67
N ASP A 11 -0.30 14.17 -5.48
CA ASP A 11 -1.75 14.22 -5.28
C ASP A 11 -2.16 13.54 -3.97
N ARG A 12 -1.57 12.39 -3.64
CA ARG A 12 -1.81 11.67 -2.37
C ARG A 12 -1.33 12.47 -1.16
N LEU A 13 -0.13 13.04 -1.21
CA LEU A 13 0.40 13.89 -0.14
C LEU A 13 -0.45 15.15 0.06
N ASN A 14 -0.94 15.75 -1.03
CA ASN A 14 -1.87 16.88 -0.95
C ASN A 14 -3.18 16.48 -0.27
N ALA A 15 -3.77 15.33 -0.65
CA ALA A 15 -4.98 14.83 -0.03
C ALA A 15 -4.82 14.58 1.48
N LEU A 16 -3.70 13.96 1.89
CA LEU A 16 -3.39 13.73 3.30
C LEU A 16 -3.16 15.04 4.07
N SER A 17 -2.51 16.03 3.43
CA SER A 17 -2.29 17.33 4.04
C SER A 17 -3.60 18.10 4.23
N ARG A 18 -4.48 18.09 3.22
CA ARG A 18 -5.83 18.66 3.31
C ARG A 18 -6.71 17.99 4.37
N ALA A 19 -6.50 16.69 4.61
CA ALA A 19 -7.18 15.96 5.69
C ALA A 19 -6.60 16.26 7.10
N GLY A 20 -5.47 16.96 7.17
CA GLY A 20 -4.74 17.25 8.40
C GLY A 20 -4.00 16.04 8.99
N ILE A 21 -3.72 15.02 8.17
CA ILE A 21 -3.01 13.80 8.58
C ILE A 21 -1.50 14.03 8.53
N VAL A 22 -1.02 14.75 7.53
CA VAL A 22 0.39 15.14 7.39
C VAL A 22 0.53 16.65 7.32
N GLU A 23 1.65 17.17 7.79
CA GLU A 23 2.07 18.55 7.57
C GLU A 23 3.31 18.58 6.69
N LYS A 24 3.42 19.64 5.88
CA LYS A 24 4.57 19.87 5.02
C LYS A 24 5.48 20.91 5.67
N LEU A 25 6.72 20.52 5.94
CA LEU A 25 7.71 21.37 6.56
C LEU A 25 8.41 22.30 5.55
N PRO A 26 9.08 23.39 6.03
CA PRO A 26 9.75 24.35 5.16
C PRO A 26 10.87 23.74 4.29
N ASP A 27 11.50 22.67 4.77
CA ASP A 27 12.52 21.88 4.06
C ASP A 27 11.93 20.92 3.01
N LYS A 28 10.60 20.97 2.80
CA LYS A 28 9.82 20.13 1.88
C LYS A 28 9.66 18.67 2.33
N THR A 29 10.04 18.33 3.56
CA THR A 29 9.69 17.05 4.15
C THR A 29 8.23 17.04 4.62
N TYR A 30 7.70 15.85 4.90
CA TYR A 30 6.34 15.66 5.41
C TYR A 30 6.40 14.85 6.70
N GLU A 31 5.68 15.31 7.71
CA GLU A 31 5.55 14.62 9.00
C GLU A 31 4.09 14.33 9.31
N LEU A 32 3.83 13.29 10.12
CA LEU A 32 2.49 13.03 10.64
C LEU A 32 2.12 14.09 11.66
N THR A 33 0.88 14.58 11.60
CA THR A 33 0.39 15.46 12.64
C THR A 33 0.23 14.68 13.95
N ALA A 34 0.60 15.31 15.07
CA ALA A 34 0.59 14.66 16.39
C ALA A 34 -0.78 14.07 16.78
N HIS A 35 -1.87 14.71 16.34
CA HIS A 35 -3.23 14.29 16.69
C HIS A 35 -3.83 13.33 15.65
N ARG A 36 -4.11 13.81 14.43
CA ARG A 36 -4.85 13.01 13.42
C ARG A 36 -3.94 11.97 12.76
N GLY A 37 -2.70 12.35 12.43
CA GLY A 37 -1.70 11.45 11.88
C GLY A 37 -1.34 10.34 12.84
N GLY A 38 -1.05 10.71 14.11
CA GLY A 38 -0.78 9.75 15.17
C GLY A 38 -1.93 8.76 15.42
N ALA A 39 -3.17 9.26 15.53
CA ALA A 39 -4.34 8.40 15.74
C ALA A 39 -4.59 7.43 14.57
N LEU A 40 -4.40 7.89 13.33
CA LEU A 40 -4.50 7.01 12.15
C LEU A 40 -3.41 5.95 12.16
N GLY A 41 -2.17 6.31 12.51
CA GLY A 41 -1.07 5.37 12.65
C GLY A 41 -1.38 4.26 13.66
N ALA A 42 -1.84 4.64 14.85
CA ALA A 42 -2.24 3.69 15.89
C ALA A 42 -3.40 2.77 15.45
N ALA A 43 -4.38 3.29 14.71
CA ALA A 43 -5.49 2.49 14.19
C ALA A 43 -5.05 1.47 13.13
N LEU A 44 -4.04 1.80 12.33
CA LEU A 44 -3.51 0.94 11.28
C LEU A 44 -2.48 -0.07 11.79
N GLU A 45 -1.87 0.15 12.96
CA GLU A 45 -0.83 -0.70 13.54
C GLU A 45 -1.24 -2.18 13.64
N GLY A 46 -2.45 -2.46 14.14
CA GLY A 46 -2.94 -3.84 14.22
C GLY A 46 -3.09 -4.53 12.86
N VAL A 47 -3.44 -3.76 11.81
CA VAL A 47 -3.54 -4.28 10.44
C VAL A 47 -2.16 -4.59 9.88
N TRP A 48 -1.17 -3.73 10.14
CA TRP A 48 0.22 -3.98 9.74
C TRP A 48 0.81 -5.20 10.46
N GLN A 49 0.63 -5.30 11.77
CA GLN A 49 1.09 -6.47 12.54
C GLN A 49 0.46 -7.76 12.03
N TRP A 50 -0.85 -7.75 11.74
CA TRP A 50 -1.51 -8.89 11.11
C TRP A 50 -0.91 -9.21 9.75
N ALA A 51 -0.70 -8.22 8.89
CA ALA A 51 -0.16 -8.43 7.55
C ALA A 51 1.27 -9.00 7.60
N ASP A 52 2.10 -8.54 8.54
CA ASP A 52 3.46 -9.03 8.73
C ASP A 52 3.49 -10.50 9.18
N VAL A 53 2.63 -10.87 10.14
CA VAL A 53 2.49 -12.27 10.58
C VAL A 53 2.05 -13.20 9.44
N ASN A 54 1.25 -12.69 8.51
CA ASN A 54 0.70 -13.46 7.40
C ASN A 54 1.45 -13.22 6.07
N ALA A 55 2.60 -12.54 6.10
CA ALA A 55 3.28 -12.07 4.89
C ALA A 55 3.63 -13.19 3.91
N GLU A 56 4.07 -14.35 4.42
CA GLU A 56 4.39 -15.52 3.58
C GLU A 56 3.16 -16.12 2.90
N GLU A 57 2.02 -16.14 3.58
CA GLU A 57 0.76 -16.63 3.00
C GLU A 57 0.22 -15.66 1.96
N LEU A 58 0.20 -14.36 2.29
CA LEU A 58 -0.28 -13.30 1.41
C LEU A 58 0.57 -13.18 0.13
N THR A 59 1.89 -13.32 0.24
CA THR A 59 2.79 -13.19 -0.92
C THR A 59 3.09 -14.52 -1.61
N GLY A 60 3.05 -15.64 -0.89
CA GLY A 60 3.25 -17.00 -1.41
C GLY A 60 2.01 -17.57 -2.08
N GLY A 61 0.80 -17.21 -1.62
CA GLY A 61 -0.48 -17.55 -2.27
C GLY A 61 -0.62 -16.93 -3.66
N LEU A 62 -0.19 -15.67 -3.81
CA LEU A 62 -0.16 -14.98 -5.10
C LEU A 62 0.71 -15.71 -6.13
N ARG A 63 1.92 -16.18 -5.77
CA ARG A 63 2.77 -16.97 -6.69
C ARG A 63 2.16 -18.32 -7.06
N ARG A 64 1.39 -18.94 -6.16
CA ARG A 64 0.76 -20.25 -6.42
C ARG A 64 -0.42 -20.14 -7.40
N GLN A 65 -1.12 -19.00 -7.42
CA GLN A 65 -2.19 -18.74 -8.39
C GLN A 65 -1.67 -18.50 -9.81
N GLU A 66 -0.48 -17.90 -9.98
CA GLU A 66 0.11 -17.69 -11.31
C GLU A 66 0.63 -18.98 -11.97
N ALA A 67 0.99 -20.00 -11.17
CA ALA A 67 1.47 -21.29 -11.67
C ALA A 67 0.34 -22.24 -12.19
N GLY A 68 -0.93 -21.81 -12.13
CA GLY A 68 -2.10 -22.65 -12.40
C GLY A 68 -2.71 -22.56 -13.80
N ALA A 69 -2.11 -21.83 -14.75
CA ALA A 69 -2.63 -21.76 -16.12
C ALA A 69 -1.88 -22.69 -17.09
N PRO A 70 -2.36 -23.94 -17.26
CA PRO A 70 -2.23 -24.55 -18.58
C PRO A 70 -3.53 -25.22 -19.07
N GLN A 71 -3.74 -25.11 -20.39
CA GLN A 71 -4.54 -25.98 -21.28
C GLN A 71 -5.84 -25.39 -21.84
N ASN A 72 -5.72 -24.45 -22.77
CA ASN A 72 -6.57 -24.42 -23.96
C ASN A 72 -5.71 -24.61 -25.21
N ALA A 73 -5.12 -25.79 -25.33
CA ALA A 73 -4.52 -26.25 -26.58
C ALA A 73 -5.22 -27.56 -26.97
N ARG A 74 -5.90 -27.53 -28.13
CA ARG A 74 -6.39 -28.66 -28.93
C ARG A 74 -7.69 -29.34 -28.44
N ARG A 75 -8.83 -28.76 -28.82
CA ARG A 75 -9.97 -29.58 -29.26
C ARG A 75 -10.07 -29.47 -30.78
N ARG A 76 -9.49 -30.47 -31.43
CA ARG A 76 -9.72 -30.83 -32.83
C ARG A 76 -10.87 -31.84 -32.81
N ASN A 77 -12.00 -31.50 -33.42
CA ASN A 77 -12.94 -32.42 -34.05
C ASN A 77 -13.45 -31.73 -35.29
#